data_AF-A0A378A9N3-F1
#
_entry.id   AF-A0A378A9N3-F1
#
_cell.length_a   1.000
_cell.length_b   1.000
_cell.length_c   1.000
_cell.angle_alpha   90.00
_cell.angle_beta   90.00
_cell.angle_gamma   90.00
#
_symmetry.space_group_name_H-M   'P 1'
#
loop_
_entity.id
_entity.type
_entity.pdbx_description
1 polymer ?
#
loop_
_entity_poly.entity_id
_entity_poly.type
_entity_poly.pdbx_seq_one_letter_code
_entity_poly.pdbx_strand_id
1 'polypeptide(L)'
;MKGAAVGHAQQRYKDSRFIGMTEPSIIAAEPPNPLVNELIIMPDIEKRLEAFVRIAHGIIIFPGGVGTAEELLYLLGILMHPDNKAQVLPLILTGPKESADYFRVLDEFITHTLGESARRHYRIIIDDPAEVARQMKKAMPLVKESRRETDDAYSFNWSIRISPDLQMPFDPTTRTWPTSNSPRISRWKCWPPTCVVPSPGLSRGTSKRWASRPLSSTVLTNCTAIRR
;
A
#
# COMPACT_ATOMS: atom_id res chain seq x y z
N MET A 1 11.45 -10.44 3.84
CA MET A 1 12.93 -10.44 3.82
C MET A 1 13.53 -11.70 4.44
N LYS A 2 13.28 -12.04 5.73
CA LYS A 2 13.87 -13.24 6.38
C LYS A 2 13.67 -14.54 5.57
N GLY A 3 12.44 -14.83 5.12
CA GLY A 3 12.18 -16.01 4.28
C GLY A 3 12.89 -15.96 2.92
N ALA A 4 12.97 -14.79 2.29
CA ALA A 4 13.69 -14.61 1.04
C ALA A 4 15.20 -14.86 1.20
N ALA A 5 15.81 -14.47 2.31
CA ALA A 5 17.23 -14.75 2.58
C ALA A 5 17.52 -16.25 2.61
N VAL A 6 16.65 -17.05 3.24
CA VAL A 6 16.75 -18.52 3.23
C VAL A 6 16.58 -19.07 1.81
N GLY A 7 15.57 -18.62 1.08
CA GLY A 7 15.33 -19.06 -0.29
C GLY A 7 16.46 -18.73 -1.26
N HIS A 8 17.03 -17.52 -1.16
CA HIS A 8 18.18 -17.09 -1.95
C HIS A 8 19.42 -17.95 -1.63
N ALA A 9 19.67 -18.24 -0.35
CA ALA A 9 20.78 -19.11 0.04
C ALA A 9 20.62 -20.54 -0.53
N GLN A 10 19.41 -21.12 -0.46
CA GLN A 10 19.10 -22.42 -1.03
C GLN A 10 19.29 -22.47 -2.55
N GLN A 11 18.96 -21.38 -3.25
CA GLN A 11 19.14 -21.25 -4.70
C GLN A 11 20.52 -20.69 -5.11
N ARG A 12 21.44 -20.51 -4.15
CA ARG A 12 22.79 -19.93 -4.35
C ARG A 12 22.79 -18.54 -4.99
N TYR A 13 21.71 -17.78 -4.83
CA TYR A 13 21.60 -16.41 -5.33
C TYR A 13 22.47 -15.47 -4.48
N LYS A 14 23.45 -14.81 -5.11
CA LYS A 14 24.50 -14.04 -4.42
C LYS A 14 24.09 -12.59 -4.16
N ASP A 15 23.50 -11.94 -5.16
CA ASP A 15 23.24 -10.50 -5.14
C ASP A 15 21.83 -10.17 -4.65
N SER A 16 21.50 -10.64 -3.45
CA SER A 16 20.21 -10.36 -2.82
C SER A 16 20.02 -8.86 -2.60
N ARG A 17 18.90 -8.30 -3.08
CA ARG A 17 18.53 -6.90 -2.83
C ARG A 17 17.32 -6.84 -1.90
N PHE A 18 17.52 -6.29 -0.71
CA PHE A 18 16.50 -6.03 0.29
C PHE A 18 16.41 -4.52 0.50
N ILE A 19 15.63 -3.90 -0.37
CA ILE A 19 15.44 -2.46 -0.39
C ILE A 19 14.42 -2.07 0.69
N GLY A 20 14.82 -1.22 1.62
CA GLY A 20 13.95 -0.56 2.58
C GLY A 20 13.73 0.88 2.16
N MET A 21 12.48 1.28 1.95
CA MET A 21 12.11 2.67 1.70
C MET A 21 11.34 3.23 2.88
N THR A 22 11.83 4.32 3.44
CA THR A 22 11.22 5.02 4.58
C THR A 22 11.21 6.53 4.33
N GLU A 23 10.72 7.30 5.29
CA GLU A 23 10.73 8.77 5.24
C GLU A 23 10.79 9.33 6.69
N PRO A 24 11.19 10.60 6.89
CA PRO A 24 11.46 11.15 8.22
C PRO A 24 10.31 11.05 9.24
N SER A 25 9.05 11.09 8.79
CA SER A 25 7.88 11.10 9.66
C SER A 25 7.52 9.73 10.25
N ILE A 26 7.97 8.64 9.61
CA ILE A 26 7.67 7.25 10.00
C ILE A 26 8.89 6.47 10.49
N ILE A 27 10.12 6.82 10.07
CA ILE A 27 11.32 6.05 10.40
C ILE A 27 11.54 5.86 11.91
N ALA A 28 11.09 6.81 12.73
CA ALA A 28 11.16 6.71 14.18
C ALA A 28 10.13 5.73 14.76
N ALA A 29 8.94 5.63 14.15
CA ALA A 29 7.87 4.72 14.57
C ALA A 29 8.09 3.30 14.02
N GLU A 30 8.66 3.20 12.82
CA GLU A 30 8.92 1.95 12.10
C GLU A 30 10.39 1.90 11.66
N PRO A 31 11.32 1.63 12.59
CA PRO A 31 12.74 1.58 12.27
C PRO A 31 13.05 0.45 11.28
N PRO A 32 14.02 0.66 10.37
CA PRO A 32 14.35 -0.33 9.35
C PRO A 32 14.85 -1.64 9.98
N ASN A 33 14.39 -2.76 9.44
CA ASN A 33 14.84 -4.07 9.86
C ASN A 33 16.34 -4.26 9.50
N PRO A 34 17.18 -4.87 10.36
CA PRO A 34 18.59 -5.13 10.05
C PRO A 34 18.86 -5.96 8.78
N LEU A 35 17.84 -6.66 8.25
CA LEU A 35 17.94 -7.39 6.98
C LEU A 35 17.89 -6.48 5.74
N VAL A 36 17.53 -5.20 5.89
CA VAL A 36 17.60 -4.21 4.82
C VAL A 36 19.07 -3.98 4.48
N ASN A 37 19.46 -4.19 3.23
CA ASN A 37 20.82 -3.94 2.77
C ASN A 37 20.94 -2.73 1.84
N GLU A 38 19.81 -2.18 1.39
CA GLU A 38 19.72 -0.92 0.65
C GLU A 38 18.64 -0.06 1.29
N LEU A 39 19.03 0.90 2.14
CA LEU A 39 18.09 1.82 2.80
C LEU A 39 18.00 3.14 2.02
N ILE A 40 16.78 3.54 1.68
CA ILE A 40 16.47 4.80 1.00
C ILE A 40 15.50 5.59 1.88
N ILE A 41 15.84 6.85 2.17
CA ILE A 41 15.00 7.77 2.93
C ILE A 41 14.44 8.81 1.96
N MET A 42 13.14 8.75 1.71
CA MET A 42 12.42 9.65 0.83
C MET A 42 12.05 10.94 1.57
N PRO A 43 11.83 12.07 0.87
CA PRO A 43 11.59 13.35 1.53
C PRO A 43 10.26 13.41 2.30
N ASP A 44 9.26 12.70 1.80
CA ASP A 44 7.89 12.67 2.30
C ASP A 44 7.19 11.36 1.90
N ILE A 45 5.97 11.18 2.42
CA ILE A 45 5.14 9.98 2.22
C ILE A 45 4.77 9.82 0.75
N GLU A 46 4.39 10.89 0.06
CA GLU A 46 3.95 10.85 -1.33
C GLU A 46 5.08 10.42 -2.27
N LYS A 47 6.30 10.96 -2.08
CA LYS A 47 7.48 10.52 -2.84
C LYS A 47 7.87 9.08 -2.51
N ARG A 48 7.66 8.64 -1.26
CA ARG A 48 7.85 7.24 -0.87
C ARG A 48 6.90 6.32 -1.64
N LEU A 49 5.62 6.66 -1.71
CA LEU A 49 4.62 5.89 -2.45
C LEU A 49 4.90 5.88 -3.96
N GLU A 50 5.28 7.03 -4.52
CA GLU A 50 5.69 7.11 -5.93
C GLU A 50 6.92 6.22 -6.20
N ALA A 51 7.93 6.24 -5.33
CA ALA A 51 9.11 5.40 -5.48
C ALA A 51 8.75 3.90 -5.48
N PHE A 52 7.87 3.44 -4.58
CA PHE A 52 7.38 2.06 -4.58
C PHE A 52 6.79 1.66 -5.93
N VAL A 53 5.92 2.49 -6.49
CA VAL A 53 5.24 2.19 -7.76
C VAL A 53 6.22 2.18 -8.94
N ARG A 54 7.20 3.08 -8.95
CA ARG A 54 8.12 3.20 -10.08
C ARG A 54 9.17 2.10 -10.11
N ILE A 55 9.66 1.62 -8.97
CA ILE A 55 10.68 0.56 -8.95
C ILE A 55 10.06 -0.85 -8.97
N ALA A 56 8.77 -0.98 -8.66
CA ALA A 56 8.11 -2.28 -8.59
C ALA A 56 7.92 -2.89 -9.98
N HIS A 57 8.20 -4.19 -10.07
CA HIS A 57 7.75 -5.07 -11.16
C HIS A 57 6.55 -5.92 -10.76
N GLY A 58 6.18 -5.89 -9.48
CA GLY A 58 5.04 -6.59 -8.92
C GLY A 58 4.90 -6.26 -7.44
N ILE A 59 3.66 -6.29 -6.95
CA ILE A 59 3.32 -5.84 -5.60
C ILE A 59 2.53 -6.94 -4.90
N ILE A 60 2.97 -7.32 -3.71
CA ILE A 60 2.26 -8.25 -2.83
C ILE A 60 1.80 -7.48 -1.60
N ILE A 61 0.50 -7.54 -1.31
CA ILE A 61 -0.10 -6.90 -0.14
C ILE A 61 -0.60 -8.00 0.81
N PHE A 62 -0.14 -7.92 2.06
CA PHE A 62 -0.60 -8.78 3.16
C PHE A 62 -1.69 -8.07 3.98
N PRO A 63 -2.46 -8.80 4.83
CA PRO A 63 -3.40 -8.16 5.73
C PRO A 63 -2.70 -7.14 6.62
N GLY A 64 -3.28 -5.96 6.73
CA GLY A 64 -2.75 -4.87 7.54
C GLY A 64 -3.83 -3.93 8.02
N GLY A 65 -3.41 -2.92 8.79
CA GLY A 65 -4.29 -1.89 9.31
C GLY A 65 -4.63 -0.82 8.27
N VAL A 66 -4.97 0.37 8.77
CA VAL A 66 -5.37 1.51 7.93
C VAL A 66 -4.29 1.95 6.93
N GLY A 67 -3.01 1.83 7.26
CA GLY A 67 -1.91 2.19 6.35
C GLY A 67 -1.87 1.32 5.09
N THR A 68 -2.11 0.01 5.24
CA THR A 68 -2.14 -0.92 4.11
C THR A 68 -3.35 -0.68 3.20
N ALA A 69 -4.50 -0.30 3.78
CA ALA A 69 -5.66 0.10 3.00
C ALA A 69 -5.40 1.40 2.21
N GLU A 70 -4.71 2.38 2.82
CA GLU A 70 -4.31 3.62 2.16
C GLU A 70 -3.37 3.34 0.97
N GLU A 71 -2.36 2.49 1.16
CA GLU A 71 -1.43 2.08 0.10
C GLU A 71 -2.14 1.35 -1.04
N LEU A 72 -3.09 0.46 -0.73
CA LEU A 72 -3.89 -0.23 -1.75
C LEU A 72 -4.76 0.74 -2.55
N LEU A 73 -5.44 1.67 -1.89
CA LEU A 73 -6.27 2.67 -2.57
C LEU A 73 -5.42 3.61 -3.43
N TYR A 74 -4.23 3.99 -2.96
CA TYR A 74 -3.26 4.76 -3.75
C TYR A 74 -2.88 4.02 -5.03
N LEU A 75 -2.56 2.73 -4.93
CA LEU A 75 -2.21 1.89 -6.07
C LEU A 75 -3.36 1.74 -7.06
N LEU A 76 -4.58 1.47 -6.58
CA LEU A 76 -5.76 1.36 -7.44
C LEU A 76 -6.09 2.68 -8.14
N GLY A 77 -5.94 3.81 -7.45
CA GLY A 77 -6.10 5.14 -8.05
C GLY A 77 -5.16 5.38 -9.23
N ILE A 78 -3.92 4.88 -9.15
CA ILE A 78 -2.97 4.91 -10.27
C ILE A 78 -3.38 3.92 -11.36
N LEU A 79 -3.57 2.65 -11.03
CA LEU A 79 -3.79 1.59 -12.02
C LEU A 79 -5.09 1.75 -12.80
N MET A 80 -6.11 2.37 -12.21
CA MET A 80 -7.40 2.65 -12.87
C MET A 80 -7.37 3.88 -13.78
N HIS A 81 -6.28 4.65 -13.80
CA HIS A 81 -6.14 5.78 -14.72
C HIS A 81 -6.18 5.30 -16.17
N PRO A 82 -6.93 5.97 -17.09
CA PRO A 82 -7.07 5.52 -18.47
C PRO A 82 -5.72 5.35 -19.19
N ASP A 83 -4.77 6.27 -18.97
CA ASP A 83 -3.41 6.20 -19.53
C ASP A 83 -2.59 5.00 -19.03
N ASN A 84 -2.99 4.38 -17.92
CA ASN A 84 -2.32 3.20 -17.37
C ASN A 84 -2.96 1.87 -17.80
N LYS A 85 -3.95 1.90 -18.70
CA LYS A 85 -4.65 0.68 -19.14
C LYS A 85 -3.70 -0.38 -19.75
N ALA A 86 -2.62 0.05 -20.39
CA ALA A 86 -1.61 -0.83 -20.97
C ALA A 86 -0.48 -1.21 -19.99
N GLN A 87 -0.45 -0.64 -18.79
CA GLN A 87 0.60 -0.92 -17.80
C GLN A 87 0.48 -2.37 -17.31
N VAL A 88 1.62 -3.06 -17.32
CA VAL A 88 1.74 -4.39 -16.73
C VAL A 88 2.40 -4.25 -15.37
N LEU A 89 1.58 -4.26 -14.31
CA LEU A 89 2.03 -4.27 -12.92
C LEU A 89 1.18 -5.27 -12.11
N PRO A 90 1.65 -6.52 -11.91
CA PRO A 90 0.90 -7.52 -11.17
C PRO A 90 0.76 -7.13 -9.69
N LEU A 91 -0.47 -7.16 -9.19
CA LEU A 91 -0.81 -6.89 -7.80
C LEU A 91 -1.55 -8.08 -7.20
N ILE A 92 -0.98 -8.66 -6.13
CA ILE A 92 -1.54 -9.82 -5.44
C ILE A 92 -1.82 -9.46 -3.99
N LEU A 93 -3.06 -9.69 -3.55
CA LEU A 93 -3.46 -9.64 -2.16
C LEU A 93 -3.43 -11.06 -1.60
N THR A 94 -2.72 -11.29 -0.51
CA THR A 94 -2.54 -12.65 0.02
C THR A 94 -2.35 -12.69 1.52
N GLY A 95 -2.78 -13.77 2.15
CA GLY A 95 -2.59 -14.01 3.56
C GLY A 95 -2.94 -15.45 3.93
N PRO A 96 -2.80 -15.82 5.20
CA PRO A 96 -3.12 -17.17 5.65
C PRO A 96 -4.65 -17.37 5.65
N LYS A 97 -5.10 -18.62 5.84
CA LYS A 97 -6.52 -18.98 5.77
C LYS A 97 -7.43 -18.12 6.66
N GLU A 98 -6.95 -17.70 7.82
CA GLU A 98 -7.69 -16.87 8.78
C GLU A 98 -7.99 -15.46 8.26
N SER A 99 -7.27 -15.02 7.23
CA SER A 99 -7.47 -13.71 6.60
C SER A 99 -8.51 -13.71 5.48
N ALA A 100 -9.18 -14.84 5.21
CA ALA A 100 -10.19 -14.95 4.15
C ALA A 100 -11.32 -13.92 4.29
N ASP A 101 -11.88 -13.78 5.49
CA ASP A 101 -12.94 -12.79 5.75
C ASP A 101 -12.44 -11.35 5.67
N TYR A 102 -11.19 -11.10 6.09
CA TYR A 102 -10.56 -9.78 5.94
C TYR A 102 -10.52 -9.37 4.45
N PHE A 103 -10.06 -10.26 3.58
CA PHE A 103 -9.96 -9.96 2.15
C PHE A 103 -11.33 -9.89 1.47
N ARG A 104 -12.32 -10.67 1.94
CA ARG A 104 -13.70 -10.56 1.46
C ARG A 104 -14.28 -9.18 1.76
N VAL A 105 -14.16 -8.70 3.00
CA VAL A 105 -14.64 -7.37 3.39
C VAL A 105 -13.90 -6.27 2.64
N LEU A 106 -12.58 -6.42 2.45
CA LEU A 106 -11.77 -5.46 1.71
C LEU A 106 -12.15 -5.40 0.21
N ASP A 107 -12.36 -6.54 -0.43
CA ASP A 107 -12.81 -6.66 -1.82
C ASP A 107 -14.22 -6.09 -2.02
N GLU A 108 -15.15 -6.42 -1.11
CA GLU A 108 -16.48 -5.81 -1.08
C GLU A 108 -16.37 -4.28 -0.96
N PHE A 109 -15.57 -3.77 -0.02
CA PHE A 109 -15.36 -2.32 0.12
C PHE A 109 -14.82 -1.67 -1.16
N ILE A 110 -13.81 -2.28 -1.79
CA ILE A 110 -13.20 -1.76 -3.02
C ILE A 110 -14.22 -1.74 -4.17
N THR A 111 -14.99 -2.81 -4.36
CA THR A 111 -15.96 -2.89 -5.45
C THR A 111 -17.16 -1.96 -5.24
N HIS A 112 -17.61 -1.76 -4.00
CA HIS A 112 -18.68 -0.81 -3.69
C HIS A 112 -18.24 0.65 -3.85
N THR A 113 -16.96 0.96 -3.66
CA THR A 113 -16.43 2.33 -3.76
C THR A 113 -15.91 2.65 -5.16
N LEU A 114 -15.00 1.84 -5.69
CA LEU A 114 -14.31 2.08 -6.97
C LEU A 114 -14.98 1.36 -8.16
N GLY A 115 -15.95 0.48 -7.90
CA GLY A 115 -16.64 -0.31 -8.91
C GLY A 115 -15.96 -1.64 -9.22
N GLU A 116 -16.71 -2.52 -9.89
CA GLU A 116 -16.28 -3.87 -10.25
C GLU A 116 -15.03 -3.90 -11.15
N SER A 117 -14.79 -2.83 -11.91
CA SER A 117 -13.59 -2.69 -12.75
C SER A 117 -12.28 -2.74 -11.95
N ALA A 118 -12.31 -2.37 -10.67
CA ALA A 118 -11.14 -2.40 -9.80
C ALA A 118 -10.55 -3.81 -9.64
N ARG A 119 -11.40 -4.85 -9.61
CA ARG A 119 -10.97 -6.26 -9.51
C ARG A 119 -10.07 -6.73 -10.65
N ARG A 120 -10.05 -6.02 -11.78
CA ARG A 120 -9.14 -6.33 -12.91
C ARG A 120 -7.68 -6.04 -12.58
N HIS A 121 -7.44 -5.19 -11.59
CA HIS A 121 -6.10 -4.70 -11.25
C HIS A 121 -5.44 -5.49 -10.14
N TYR A 122 -6.12 -6.44 -9.50
CA TYR A 122 -5.53 -7.27 -8.45
C TYR A 122 -6.08 -8.69 -8.43
N ARG A 123 -5.35 -9.60 -7.78
CA ARG A 123 -5.80 -10.97 -7.53
C ARG A 123 -5.67 -11.32 -6.06
N ILE A 124 -6.70 -11.93 -5.48
CA ILE A 124 -6.66 -12.46 -4.11
C ILE A 124 -6.25 -13.93 -4.16
N ILE A 125 -5.23 -14.30 -3.38
CA ILE A 125 -4.75 -15.69 -3.23
C ILE A 125 -4.63 -15.99 -1.73
N ILE A 126 -5.44 -16.92 -1.22
CA ILE A 126 -5.47 -17.27 0.20
C ILE A 126 -4.72 -18.58 0.42
N ASP A 127 -3.85 -18.60 1.43
CA ASP A 127 -3.19 -19.81 1.95
C ASP A 127 -2.34 -20.60 0.93
N ASP A 128 -1.85 -19.93 -0.13
CA ASP A 128 -0.97 -20.54 -1.13
C ASP A 128 0.24 -19.66 -1.45
N PRO A 129 1.26 -19.63 -0.58
CA PRO A 129 2.46 -18.83 -0.78
C PRO A 129 3.26 -19.25 -2.03
N ALA A 130 3.17 -20.52 -2.44
CA ALA A 130 3.85 -21.03 -3.63
C ALA A 130 3.21 -20.50 -4.92
N GLU A 131 1.88 -20.44 -4.99
CA GLU A 131 1.16 -19.85 -6.11
C GLU A 131 1.39 -18.34 -6.20
N VAL A 132 1.41 -17.61 -5.08
CA VAL A 132 1.77 -16.17 -5.08
C VAL A 132 3.13 -15.96 -5.75
N ALA A 133 4.15 -16.73 -5.34
CA ALA A 133 5.48 -16.63 -5.91
C ALA A 133 5.52 -17.05 -7.39
N ARG A 134 4.80 -18.11 -7.78
CA ARG A 134 4.70 -18.57 -9.17
C ARG A 134 4.06 -17.51 -10.07
N GLN A 135 2.98 -16.86 -9.61
CA GLN A 135 2.29 -15.81 -10.36
C GLN A 135 3.20 -14.60 -10.57
N MET A 136 3.89 -14.15 -9.52
CA MET A 136 4.87 -13.06 -9.66
C MET A 136 6.00 -13.43 -10.62
N LYS A 137 6.57 -14.64 -10.52
CA LYS A 137 7.62 -15.09 -11.42
C LYS A 137 7.17 -15.16 -12.89
N LYS A 138 5.96 -15.65 -13.15
CA LYS A 138 5.35 -15.72 -14.49
C LYS A 138 5.07 -14.34 -15.09
N ALA A 139 4.81 -13.34 -14.26
CA ALA A 139 4.56 -11.98 -14.72
C ALA A 139 5.83 -11.22 -15.11
N MET A 140 7.01 -11.57 -14.58
CA MET A 140 8.26 -10.84 -14.87
C MET A 140 8.61 -10.73 -16.37
N PRO A 141 8.48 -11.79 -17.21
CA PRO A 141 8.66 -11.65 -18.65
C PRO A 141 7.66 -10.70 -19.30
N LEU A 142 6.41 -10.66 -18.82
CA LEU A 142 5.37 -9.75 -19.33
C LEU A 142 5.69 -8.29 -18.99
N VAL A 143 6.17 -8.03 -17.77
CA VAL A 143 6.63 -6.71 -17.36
C VAL A 143 7.82 -6.29 -18.22
N LYS A 144 8.78 -7.20 -18.43
CA LYS A 144 9.95 -6.94 -19.28
C LYS A 144 9.53 -6.58 -20.71
N GLU A 145 8.64 -7.35 -21.32
CA GLU A 145 8.18 -7.07 -22.69
C GLU A 145 7.40 -5.76 -22.75
N SER A 146 6.51 -5.51 -21.78
CA SER A 146 5.78 -4.23 -21.69
C SER A 146 6.72 -3.02 -21.65
N ARG A 147 7.80 -3.06 -20.86
CA ARG A 147 8.79 -1.96 -20.86
C ARG A 147 9.53 -1.83 -22.19
N ARG A 148 9.83 -2.97 -22.83
CA ARG A 148 10.50 -2.98 -24.13
C ARG A 148 9.61 -2.41 -25.24
N GLU A 149 8.32 -2.74 -25.25
CA GLU A 149 7.35 -2.24 -26.24
C GLU A 149 7.13 -0.73 -26.15
N THR A 150 7.32 -0.15 -24.96
CA THR A 150 7.14 1.28 -24.70
C THR A 150 8.45 2.06 -24.62
N ASP A 151 9.60 1.44 -24.94
CA ASP A 151 10.94 2.02 -24.77
C ASP A 151 11.20 2.62 -23.36
N ASP A 152 10.64 1.97 -22.34
CA ASP A 152 10.77 2.38 -20.93
C ASP A 152 11.92 1.62 -20.23
N ALA A 153 12.43 2.19 -19.15
CA ALA A 153 13.47 1.56 -18.36
C ALA A 153 12.93 0.35 -17.57
N TYR A 154 13.78 -0.69 -17.45
CA TYR A 154 13.44 -1.84 -16.63
C TYR A 154 13.41 -1.48 -15.14
N SER A 155 14.40 -0.74 -14.66
CA SER A 155 14.58 -0.48 -13.22
C SER A 155 13.72 0.67 -12.67
N PHE A 156 13.03 1.40 -13.54
CA PHE A 156 12.21 2.54 -13.17
C PHE A 156 11.09 2.74 -14.20
N ASN A 157 9.84 2.69 -13.77
CA ASN A 157 8.68 2.88 -14.62
C ASN A 157 8.45 4.38 -14.86
N TRP A 158 8.91 4.92 -15.99
CA TRP A 158 8.64 6.29 -16.37
C TRP A 158 7.24 6.44 -16.99
N SER A 159 6.80 5.41 -17.72
CA SER A 159 5.55 5.42 -18.48
C SER A 159 4.30 5.39 -17.59
N ILE A 160 4.39 4.93 -16.34
CA ILE A 160 3.27 4.95 -15.41
C ILE A 160 2.85 6.39 -15.08
N ARG A 161 1.60 6.70 -15.41
CA ARG A 161 0.97 7.99 -15.15
C ARG A 161 0.51 8.06 -13.70
N ILE A 162 1.08 8.98 -12.93
CA ILE A 162 0.61 9.30 -11.59
C ILE A 162 0.01 10.71 -11.64
N SER A 163 -1.26 10.84 -11.25
CA SER A 163 -1.94 12.12 -11.27
C SER A 163 -1.36 13.07 -10.22
N PRO A 164 -1.24 14.39 -10.47
CA PRO A 164 -0.61 15.33 -9.55
C PRO A 164 -1.24 15.37 -8.15
N ASP A 165 -2.53 15.11 -8.04
CA ASP A 165 -3.27 15.00 -6.78
C ASP A 165 -2.83 13.81 -5.89
N LEU A 166 -2.18 12.80 -6.47
CA LEU A 166 -1.52 11.71 -5.75
C LEU A 166 -0.05 12.03 -5.39
N GLN A 167 0.53 13.10 -5.94
CA GLN A 167 1.92 13.51 -5.67
C GLN A 167 2.02 14.69 -4.70
N MET A 168 0.94 15.46 -4.53
CA MET A 168 0.93 16.61 -3.62
C MET A 168 0.87 16.17 -2.14
N PRO A 169 1.77 16.71 -1.28
CA PRO A 169 1.74 16.46 0.15
C PRO A 169 0.39 16.78 0.79
N PHE A 170 -0.10 15.87 1.62
CA PHE A 170 -1.29 16.11 2.45
C PHE A 170 -0.90 16.40 3.91
N ASP A 171 -1.19 17.62 4.36
CA ASP A 171 -1.05 17.99 5.78
C ASP A 171 -2.42 17.89 6.49
N PRO A 172 -2.63 16.89 7.37
CA PRO A 172 -3.87 16.70 8.11
C PRO A 172 -3.97 17.73 9.25
N THR A 173 -4.29 18.98 8.90
CA THR A 173 -4.68 20.02 9.87
C THR A 173 -6.20 20.00 10.11
N THR A 174 -6.65 20.55 11.24
CA THR A 174 -8.09 20.68 11.55
C THR A 174 -8.87 21.47 10.48
N ARG A 175 -8.19 22.38 9.75
CA ARG A 175 -8.76 23.23 8.69
C ARG A 175 -8.81 22.55 7.32
N THR A 176 -7.98 21.53 7.09
CA THR A 176 -7.94 20.78 5.82
C THR A 176 -8.98 19.67 5.73
N TRP A 177 -9.72 19.40 6.81
CA TRP A 177 -10.89 18.53 6.75
C TRP A 177 -11.98 19.20 5.90
N PRO A 178 -12.49 18.54 4.86
CA PRO A 178 -13.54 19.12 4.06
C PRO A 178 -14.82 19.21 4.89
N THR A 179 -15.28 20.42 5.18
CA THR A 179 -16.72 20.67 5.26
C THR A 179 -17.31 20.39 3.87
N SER A 180 -18.56 19.93 3.83
CA SER A 180 -19.24 19.26 2.71
C SER A 180 -19.21 19.93 1.32
N ASN A 181 -18.63 21.13 1.18
CA ASN A 181 -18.53 21.90 -0.06
C ASN A 181 -17.09 22.23 -0.52
N SER A 182 -16.07 21.49 -0.08
CA SER A 182 -14.69 21.74 -0.55
C SER A 182 -14.41 21.14 -1.95
N PRO A 183 -13.78 21.89 -2.88
CA PRO A 183 -13.36 21.38 -4.20
C PRO A 183 -12.45 20.15 -4.12
N ARG A 184 -11.79 19.89 -2.98
CA ARG A 184 -10.90 18.74 -2.73
C ARG A 184 -11.62 17.44 -2.36
N ILE A 185 -12.93 17.45 -2.15
CA ILE A 185 -13.76 16.22 -2.09
C ILE A 185 -13.64 15.42 -3.40
N SER A 186 -13.21 16.08 -4.49
CA SER A 186 -12.88 15.45 -5.77
C SER A 186 -11.76 14.41 -5.75
N ARG A 187 -10.85 14.44 -4.76
CA ARG A 187 -9.78 13.44 -4.58
C ARG A 187 -10.32 12.03 -4.29
N TRP A 188 -11.58 11.96 -3.81
CA TRP A 188 -12.28 10.74 -3.42
C TRP A 188 -13.76 10.79 -3.83
N LYS A 189 -14.07 11.35 -5.02
CA LYS A 189 -15.45 11.54 -5.51
C LYS A 189 -16.27 10.24 -5.71
N CYS A 190 -15.66 9.09 -5.47
CA CYS A 190 -16.29 7.76 -5.45
C CYS A 190 -16.76 7.31 -4.04
N TRP A 191 -16.84 8.23 -3.07
CA TRP A 191 -17.24 7.88 -1.70
C TRP A 191 -18.71 8.26 -1.47
N PRO A 192 -19.62 7.32 -1.16
CA PRO A 192 -20.94 7.67 -0.69
C PRO A 192 -20.82 8.43 0.66
N PRO A 193 -21.70 9.42 0.91
CA PRO A 193 -21.60 10.34 2.06
C PRO A 193 -21.77 9.67 3.44
N THR A 194 -22.00 8.36 3.50
CA THR A 194 -22.18 7.57 4.72
C THR A 194 -20.91 6.81 5.15
N CYS A 195 -19.84 6.81 4.36
CA CYS A 195 -18.61 6.11 4.71
C CYS A 195 -17.68 7.00 5.55
N VAL A 196 -17.44 6.60 6.80
CA VAL A 196 -16.42 7.18 7.69
C VAL A 196 -15.10 7.21 6.93
N VAL A 197 -14.61 8.42 6.63
CA VAL A 197 -13.30 8.65 6.03
C VAL A 197 -12.25 7.98 6.94
N PRO A 198 -11.51 6.94 6.47
CA PRO A 198 -10.38 6.41 7.20
C PRO A 198 -9.38 7.55 7.26
N SER A 199 -9.19 8.07 8.46
CA SER A 199 -8.43 9.28 8.69
C SER A 199 -6.97 9.03 8.28
N PRO A 200 -6.37 9.82 7.39
CA PRO A 200 -4.91 9.84 7.22
C PRO A 200 -4.20 10.25 8.52
N GLY A 201 -4.96 10.88 9.43
CA GLY A 201 -4.55 11.16 10.81
C GLY A 201 -4.69 9.98 11.78
N LEU A 202 -5.29 8.84 11.41
CA LEU A 202 -5.43 7.70 12.32
C LEU A 202 -4.09 6.97 12.51
N SER A 203 -3.32 6.77 11.44
CA SER A 203 -1.96 6.22 11.52
C SER A 203 -1.00 7.18 12.26
N ARG A 204 -1.10 8.49 12.00
CA ARG A 204 -0.35 9.53 12.74
C ARG A 204 -0.80 9.66 14.20
N GLY A 205 -2.08 9.44 14.49
CA GLY A 205 -2.69 9.63 15.81
C GLY A 205 -2.51 8.44 16.75
N THR A 206 -2.48 7.22 16.23
CA THR A 206 -2.25 6.02 17.06
C THR A 206 -0.80 5.88 17.49
N SER A 207 0.15 6.29 16.65
CA SER A 207 1.59 6.28 16.96
C SER A 207 2.04 7.45 17.86
N LYS A 208 1.43 8.64 17.74
CA LYS A 208 1.85 9.84 18.51
C LYS A 208 1.22 10.00 19.90
N ARG A 209 0.23 9.19 20.29
CA ARG A 209 -0.65 9.50 21.44
C ARG A 209 -0.40 8.67 22.71
N TRP A 210 0.65 7.87 22.77
CA TRP A 210 1.05 7.12 23.97
C TRP A 210 2.20 7.73 24.77
N ALA A 211 2.88 8.77 24.27
CA ALA A 211 4.11 9.28 24.89
C ALA A 211 3.95 10.52 25.80
N SER A 212 2.78 11.13 25.93
CA SER A 212 2.67 12.36 26.75
C SER A 212 1.23 12.75 27.11
N ARG A 213 0.70 12.23 28.23
CA ARG A 213 -0.18 12.96 29.17
C ARG A 213 -0.56 12.08 30.38
N PRO A 214 -0.58 12.62 31.62
CA PRO A 214 -1.03 11.90 32.80
C PRO A 214 -2.54 11.62 32.73
N LEU A 215 -2.93 10.41 33.13
CA LEU A 215 -4.29 9.88 33.11
C LEU A 215 -5.25 10.71 33.97
N SER A 216 -6.33 11.20 33.37
CA SER A 216 -7.55 11.63 34.08
C SER A 216 -8.55 10.47 34.09
N SER A 217 -9.08 10.17 35.27
CA SER A 217 -9.72 8.92 35.70
C SER A 217 -11.17 8.71 35.25
N THR A 218 -11.54 8.91 33.97
CA THR A 218 -12.98 8.86 33.59
C THR A 218 -13.31 8.08 32.31
N VAL A 219 -12.37 7.39 31.68
CA VAL A 219 -12.70 6.55 30.49
C VAL A 219 -12.03 5.19 30.57
N LEU A 220 -12.44 4.39 31.56
CA LEU A 220 -12.10 2.97 31.69
C LEU A 220 -13.39 2.24 32.05
N THR A 221 -14.20 1.86 31.05
CA THR A 221 -15.26 0.88 31.32
C THR A 221 -15.74 0.02 30.14
N ASN A 222 -15.32 0.21 28.88
CA ASN A 222 -15.91 -0.60 27.79
C ASN A 222 -14.92 -1.03 26.68
N CYS A 223 -13.76 -1.61 27.03
CA CYS A 223 -12.90 -2.29 26.05
C CYS A 223 -12.11 -3.46 26.66
N THR A 224 -12.75 -4.21 27.55
CA THR A 224 -12.22 -5.45 28.12
C THR A 224 -13.11 -6.62 27.71
N ALA A 225 -13.11 -6.96 26.43
CA ALA A 225 -13.58 -8.25 25.94
C ALA A 225 -13.04 -8.48 24.53
N ILE A 226 -12.68 -9.71 24.21
CA ILE A 226 -12.04 -10.16 22.95
C ILE A 226 -10.50 -10.00 22.95
N ARG A 227 -9.89 -10.65 23.95
CA ARG A 227 -8.68 -11.46 23.75
C ARG A 227 -8.88 -12.80 24.47
N ARG A 228 -9.28 -13.82 23.72
CA ARG A 228 -8.89 -15.22 23.89
C ARG A 228 -8.81 -15.82 22.49
#